data_AF-A0A3E0EA60-F1
#
_entry.id   AF-A0A3E0EA60-F1
#
_cell.length_a   1.000
_cell.length_b   1.000
_cell.length_c   1.000
_cell.angle_alpha   90.00
_cell.angle_beta   90.00
_cell.angle_gamma   90.00
#
_symmetry.space_group_name_H-M   'P 1'
#
loop_
_entity.id
_entity.type
_entity.pdbx_description
1 polymer ?
#
loop_
_entity_poly.entity_id
_entity_poly.type
_entity_poly.pdbx_seq_one_letter_code
_entity_poly.pdbx_strand_id
1 'polypeptide(L)'
;MNLTNLKAWTLALLLLDTGTIALAQERSAMQAPKVVSPEIASDNSVTFRVLSTDANAVTVNGSWMANGESLPLKKDERGVWSVSTAPLASSMYHYNFLVDGVAAIDPTNPHALRDGVRYASMLIIPGEGAELFELNETPHGSISKVWYQSPSLDIYRRMYV
;
A
#
# COMPACT_ATOMS: atom_id res chain seq x y z
N MET A 1 48.63 40.52 41.77
CA MET A 1 48.38 39.54 40.69
C MET A 1 47.64 40.28 39.58
N ASN A 2 48.24 40.42 38.40
CA ASN A 2 47.81 41.38 37.37
C ASN A 2 46.45 41.00 36.75
N LEU A 3 45.56 42.00 36.62
CA LEU A 3 44.21 41.90 36.02
C LEU A 3 44.19 41.39 34.57
N THR A 4 45.34 41.37 33.89
CA THR A 4 45.51 40.80 32.56
C THR A 4 45.39 39.27 32.55
N ASN A 5 45.78 38.60 33.64
CA ASN A 5 45.64 37.15 33.76
C ASN A 5 44.19 36.73 34.05
N LEU A 6 43.36 37.57 34.67
CA LEU A 6 41.97 37.16 34.99
C LEU A 6 41.07 37.07 33.74
N LYS A 7 41.35 37.88 32.71
CA LYS A 7 40.65 37.86 31.41
C LYS A 7 41.02 36.65 30.54
N ALA A 8 42.26 36.16 30.67
CA ALA A 8 42.72 34.98 29.91
C ALA A 8 42.02 33.69 30.38
N TRP A 9 41.65 33.59 31.65
CA TRP A 9 40.99 32.41 32.21
C TRP A 9 39.46 32.42 32.02
N THR A 10 38.84 33.59 31.89
CA THR A 10 37.40 33.70 31.58
C THR A 10 37.09 33.30 30.14
N LEU A 11 38.01 33.53 29.19
CA LEU A 11 37.86 33.08 27.81
C LEU A 11 38.04 31.56 27.66
N ALA A 12 38.87 30.95 28.52
CA ALA A 12 39.08 29.50 28.54
C ALA A 12 37.86 28.73 29.10
N LEU A 13 37.16 29.29 30.10
CA LEU A 13 35.96 28.65 30.67
C LEU A 13 34.70 28.76 29.80
N LEU A 14 34.61 29.78 28.94
CA LEU A 14 33.50 29.95 27.98
C LEU A 14 33.64 29.05 26.72
N LEU A 15 34.79 28.43 26.51
CA LEU A 15 35.03 27.50 25.41
C LEU A 15 34.77 26.02 25.77
N LEU A 16 34.40 25.72 27.02
CA LEU A 16 34.13 24.35 27.47
C LEU A 16 32.64 23.95 27.42
N ASP A 17 31.71 24.85 27.10
CA ASP A 17 30.28 24.63 27.41
C ASP A 17 29.28 24.67 26.24
N THR A 18 29.71 24.44 24.99
CA THR A 18 28.74 24.30 23.90
C THR A 18 29.04 23.09 23.03
N GLY A 19 28.54 21.94 23.44
CA GLY A 19 28.70 20.73 22.65
C GLY A 19 27.89 19.53 23.12
N THR A 20 26.74 19.70 23.78
CA THR A 20 25.77 18.60 23.80
C THR A 20 25.19 18.49 22.40
N ILE A 21 25.84 17.69 21.55
CA ILE A 21 25.21 17.17 20.35
C ILE A 21 24.09 16.27 20.85
N ALA A 22 22.89 16.84 20.99
CA ALA A 22 21.69 16.05 21.12
C ALA A 22 21.58 15.26 19.82
N LEU A 23 22.03 14.00 19.85
CA LEU A 23 21.68 13.03 18.83
C LEU A 23 20.18 12.77 18.98
N ALA A 24 19.36 13.70 18.50
CA ALA A 24 18.02 13.42 18.04
C ALA A 24 18.14 12.59 16.76
N GLN A 25 18.80 11.44 16.87
CA GLN A 25 18.69 10.40 15.86
C GLN A 25 17.22 10.02 15.88
N GLU A 26 16.56 10.21 14.73
CA GLU A 26 15.29 9.55 14.46
C GLU A 26 15.56 8.06 14.62
N ARG A 27 15.36 7.53 15.82
CA ARG A 27 14.99 6.13 15.95
C ARG A 27 13.72 6.06 15.13
N SER A 28 13.80 5.48 13.93
CA SER A 28 12.63 4.90 13.30
C SER A 28 12.08 3.93 14.34
N ALA A 29 11.17 4.44 15.16
CA ALA A 29 10.63 3.74 16.30
C ALA A 29 9.75 2.67 15.69
N MET A 30 10.29 1.45 15.68
CA MET A 30 9.64 0.27 15.13
C MET A 30 9.52 0.34 13.61
N GLN A 31 10.47 -0.28 12.91
CA GLN A 31 10.29 -0.59 11.49
C GLN A 31 9.09 -1.52 11.41
N ALA A 32 7.94 -0.98 10.99
CA ALA A 32 6.72 -1.73 10.82
C ALA A 32 7.03 -3.01 10.01
N PRO A 33 6.45 -4.17 10.36
CA PRO A 33 6.66 -5.39 9.60
C PRO A 33 6.44 -5.12 8.11
N LYS A 34 7.39 -5.50 7.26
CA LYS A 34 7.19 -5.43 5.81
C LYS A 34 6.12 -6.45 5.44
N VAL A 35 4.93 -5.96 5.10
CA VAL A 35 3.81 -6.79 4.68
C VAL A 35 3.77 -6.87 3.16
N VAL A 36 3.71 -8.09 2.64
CA VAL A 36 3.43 -8.36 1.23
C VAL A 36 2.00 -8.85 1.13
N SER A 37 1.18 -8.13 0.37
CA SER A 37 -0.21 -8.50 0.07
C SER A 37 -0.62 -7.92 -1.30
N PRO A 38 -1.35 -8.69 -2.13
CA PRO A 38 -1.59 -10.13 -1.98
C PRO A 38 -0.30 -10.91 -2.30
N GLU A 39 -0.12 -12.09 -1.72
CA GLU A 39 0.94 -13.04 -2.10
C GLU A 39 0.32 -14.27 -2.74
N ILE A 40 0.67 -14.52 -4.00
CA ILE A 40 0.18 -15.67 -4.78
C ILE A 40 1.20 -16.79 -4.66
N ALA A 41 0.77 -17.96 -4.18
CA ALA A 41 1.59 -19.16 -4.10
C ALA A 41 1.60 -19.92 -5.44
N SER A 42 2.50 -20.90 -5.58
CA SER A 42 2.66 -21.69 -6.81
C SER A 42 1.45 -22.55 -7.17
N ASP A 43 0.56 -22.82 -6.21
CA ASP A 43 -0.70 -23.55 -6.40
C ASP A 43 -1.90 -22.61 -6.64
N ASN A 44 -1.66 -21.32 -6.87
CA ASN A 44 -2.67 -20.27 -7.00
C ASN A 44 -3.52 -20.00 -5.74
N SER A 45 -3.13 -20.53 -4.57
CA SER A 45 -3.66 -20.01 -3.31
C SER A 45 -3.13 -18.60 -3.06
N VAL A 46 -3.94 -17.75 -2.43
CA VAL A 46 -3.58 -16.34 -2.22
C VAL A 46 -3.64 -16.02 -0.74
N THR A 47 -2.55 -15.44 -0.24
CA THR A 47 -2.48 -14.93 1.13
C THR A 47 -2.63 -13.41 1.13
N PHE A 48 -3.67 -12.95 1.80
CA PHE A 48 -3.95 -11.53 2.01
C PHE A 48 -3.46 -11.10 3.38
N ARG A 49 -2.91 -9.89 3.49
CA ARG A 49 -2.38 -9.37 4.75
C ARG A 49 -2.64 -7.89 4.96
N VAL A 50 -2.89 -7.50 6.21
CA VAL A 50 -3.06 -6.11 6.64
C VAL A 50 -2.33 -5.90 7.97
N LEU A 51 -1.47 -4.88 8.07
CA LEU A 51 -0.89 -4.48 9.36
C LEU A 51 -1.87 -3.53 10.07
N SER A 52 -2.38 -3.94 11.23
CA SER A 52 -3.14 -3.06 12.12
C SER A 52 -3.13 -3.60 13.55
N THR A 53 -2.46 -2.88 14.45
CA THR A 53 -2.40 -3.22 15.88
C THR A 53 -3.70 -2.90 16.63
N ASP A 54 -4.57 -2.09 16.05
CA ASP A 54 -5.73 -1.53 16.76
C ASP A 54 -7.08 -1.99 16.18
N ALA A 55 -7.08 -2.58 14.97
CA ALA A 55 -8.29 -3.17 14.39
C ALA A 55 -8.83 -4.28 15.31
N ASN A 56 -10.16 -4.43 15.33
CA ASN A 56 -10.88 -5.45 16.08
C ASN A 56 -11.32 -6.60 15.18
N ALA A 57 -11.66 -6.30 13.94
CA ALA A 57 -12.03 -7.29 12.93
C ALA A 57 -11.52 -6.85 11.55
N VAL A 58 -10.92 -7.81 10.83
CA VAL A 58 -10.56 -7.63 9.42
C VAL A 58 -11.12 -8.80 8.62
N THR A 59 -11.85 -8.50 7.55
CA THR A 59 -12.26 -9.51 6.56
C THR A 59 -11.80 -9.09 5.17
N VAL A 60 -11.73 -10.06 4.24
CA VAL A 60 -11.52 -9.79 2.81
C VAL A 60 -12.74 -10.29 2.04
N ASN A 61 -13.28 -9.43 1.18
CA ASN A 61 -14.28 -9.79 0.19
C ASN A 61 -13.65 -9.70 -1.20
N GLY A 62 -13.89 -10.71 -2.03
CA GLY A 62 -13.35 -10.77 -3.37
C GLY A 62 -14.37 -11.32 -4.37
N SER A 63 -14.15 -11.02 -5.65
CA SER A 63 -15.06 -11.39 -6.73
C SER A 63 -15.13 -12.90 -7.03
N TRP A 64 -14.29 -13.71 -6.37
CA TRP A 64 -14.37 -15.18 -6.39
C TRP A 64 -15.36 -15.74 -5.36
N MET A 65 -15.93 -14.90 -4.48
CA MET A 65 -16.88 -15.30 -3.44
C MET A 65 -18.32 -14.99 -3.86
N ALA A 66 -19.31 -15.58 -3.18
CA ALA A 66 -20.70 -15.19 -3.39
C ALA A 66 -20.96 -13.78 -2.83
N ASN A 67 -22.01 -13.13 -3.34
CA ASN A 67 -22.36 -11.78 -2.92
C ASN A 67 -22.63 -11.72 -1.40
N GLY A 68 -21.94 -10.80 -0.72
CA GLY A 68 -22.07 -10.58 0.72
C GLY A 68 -21.19 -11.48 1.58
N GLU A 69 -20.46 -12.45 0.99
CA GLU A 69 -19.49 -13.26 1.73
C GLU A 69 -18.18 -12.50 1.96
N SER A 70 -17.51 -12.79 3.08
CA SER A 70 -16.14 -12.34 3.31
C SER A 70 -15.39 -13.38 4.15
N LEU A 71 -14.08 -13.47 3.94
CA LEU A 71 -13.21 -14.35 4.71
C LEU A 71 -12.59 -13.57 5.87
N PRO A 72 -12.74 -14.03 7.13
CA PRO A 72 -12.11 -13.38 8.27
C PRO A 72 -10.61 -13.62 8.30
N LEU A 73 -9.84 -12.56 8.56
CA LEU A 73 -8.40 -12.64 8.80
C LEU A 73 -8.12 -12.90 10.27
N LYS A 74 -6.96 -13.50 10.56
CA LYS A 74 -6.44 -13.74 11.91
C LYS A 74 -5.25 -12.84 12.17
N LYS A 75 -5.26 -12.15 13.32
CA LYS A 75 -4.17 -11.29 13.78
C LYS A 75 -3.09 -12.11 14.47
N ASP A 76 -1.83 -11.87 14.12
CA ASP A 76 -0.67 -12.41 14.85
C ASP A 76 -0.18 -11.48 15.97
N GLU A 77 0.84 -11.91 16.71
CA GLU A 77 1.45 -11.14 17.82
C GLU A 77 2.11 -9.83 17.37
N ARG A 78 2.39 -9.67 16.07
CA ARG A 78 2.99 -8.49 15.47
C ARG A 78 1.94 -7.52 14.91
N GLY A 79 0.66 -7.83 15.08
CA GLY A 79 -0.45 -7.03 14.58
C GLY A 79 -0.73 -7.20 13.08
N VAL A 80 -0.17 -8.23 12.44
CA VAL A 80 -0.46 -8.55 11.03
C VAL A 80 -1.66 -9.49 10.98
N TRP A 81 -2.71 -9.02 10.33
CA TRP A 81 -3.88 -9.81 9.97
C TRP A 81 -3.57 -10.60 8.71
N SER A 82 -3.89 -11.90 8.67
CA SER A 82 -3.73 -12.70 7.46
C SER A 82 -4.81 -13.77 7.27
N VAL A 83 -5.06 -14.13 6.01
CA VAL A 83 -5.88 -15.27 5.60
C VAL A 83 -5.36 -15.79 4.26
N SER A 84 -5.43 -17.11 4.05
CA SER A 84 -5.14 -17.75 2.78
C SER A 84 -6.40 -18.37 2.19
N THR A 85 -6.60 -18.22 0.88
CA THR A 85 -7.69 -18.88 0.16
C THR A 85 -7.32 -20.32 -0.18
N ALA A 86 -8.31 -21.12 -0.58
CA ALA A 86 -8.04 -22.25 -1.47
C ALA A 86 -7.47 -21.73 -2.81
N PRO A 87 -6.82 -22.60 -3.62
CA PRO A 87 -6.44 -22.26 -4.99
C PRO A 87 -7.56 -21.57 -5.76
N LEU A 88 -7.25 -20.40 -6.33
CA LEU A 88 -8.17 -19.69 -7.20
C LEU A 88 -7.95 -20.12 -8.65
N ALA A 89 -9.03 -20.18 -9.42
CA ALA A 89 -8.93 -20.42 -10.86
C ALA A 89 -8.19 -19.24 -11.53
N SER A 90 -7.43 -19.52 -12.58
CA SER A 90 -6.74 -18.47 -13.34
C SER A 90 -7.75 -17.48 -13.94
N SER A 91 -7.63 -16.22 -13.54
CA SER A 91 -8.48 -15.11 -13.99
C SER A 91 -8.00 -13.78 -13.40
N MET A 92 -8.72 -12.70 -13.70
CA MET A 92 -8.59 -11.41 -13.04
C MET A 92 -9.72 -11.24 -12.02
N TYR A 93 -9.36 -10.94 -10.77
CA TYR A 93 -10.27 -10.72 -9.66
C TYR A 93 -10.12 -9.30 -9.10
N HIS A 94 -11.14 -8.88 -8.37
CA HIS A 94 -11.08 -7.70 -7.51
C HIS A 94 -11.37 -8.07 -6.06
N TYR A 95 -10.78 -7.33 -5.12
CA TYR A 95 -11.04 -7.50 -3.70
C TYR A 95 -10.87 -6.21 -2.89
N ASN A 96 -11.53 -6.19 -1.73
CA ASN A 96 -11.40 -5.16 -0.72
C ASN A 96 -11.30 -5.81 0.66
N PHE A 97 -10.58 -5.15 1.56
CA PHE A 97 -10.67 -5.43 2.98
C PHE A 97 -11.88 -4.72 3.58
N LEU A 98 -12.47 -5.30 4.62
CA LEU A 98 -13.32 -4.60 5.56
C LEU A 98 -12.59 -4.57 6.90
N VAL A 99 -12.10 -3.39 7.28
CA VAL A 99 -11.42 -3.16 8.57
C VAL A 99 -12.43 -2.47 9.48
N ASP A 100 -12.85 -3.16 10.55
CA ASP A 100 -13.90 -2.70 11.47
C ASP A 100 -15.18 -2.22 10.74
N GLY A 101 -15.53 -2.91 9.65
CA GLY A 101 -16.72 -2.64 8.83
C GLY A 101 -16.52 -1.58 7.73
N VAL A 102 -15.35 -0.92 7.66
CA VAL A 102 -15.04 0.08 6.63
C VAL A 102 -14.28 -0.58 5.48
N ALA A 103 -14.77 -0.38 4.26
CA ALA A 103 -14.11 -0.89 3.06
C ALA A 103 -12.78 -0.15 2.81
N ALA A 104 -11.72 -0.90 2.57
CA ALA A 104 -10.39 -0.39 2.23
C ALA A 104 -9.80 -1.19 1.06
N ILE A 105 -9.07 -0.49 0.19
CA ILE A 105 -8.15 -1.15 -0.76
C ILE A 105 -6.90 -1.61 -0.02
N ASP A 106 -6.18 -2.57 -0.60
CA ASP A 106 -4.90 -3.04 -0.09
C ASP A 106 -3.82 -1.98 -0.35
N PRO A 107 -3.27 -1.32 0.68
CA PRO A 107 -2.28 -0.27 0.49
C PRO A 107 -0.92 -0.80 0.02
N THR A 108 -0.70 -2.12 0.11
CA THR A 108 0.55 -2.77 -0.33
C THR A 108 0.46 -3.32 -1.75
N ASN A 109 -0.74 -3.33 -2.34
CA ASN A 109 -0.98 -3.72 -3.72
C ASN A 109 -1.03 -2.47 -4.63
N PRO A 110 -0.09 -2.31 -5.58
CA PRO A 110 -0.10 -1.17 -6.48
C PRO A 110 -1.20 -1.25 -7.56
N HIS A 111 -1.83 -2.42 -7.73
CA HIS A 111 -2.86 -2.63 -8.74
C HIS A 111 -4.24 -2.33 -8.14
N ALA A 112 -4.83 -1.24 -8.60
CA ALA A 112 -6.19 -0.85 -8.24
C ALA A 112 -7.06 -0.68 -9.49
N LEU A 113 -8.33 -1.05 -9.37
CA LEU A 113 -9.36 -0.76 -10.35
C LEU A 113 -10.36 0.26 -9.82
N ARG A 114 -11.05 0.90 -10.76
CA ARG A 114 -12.11 1.86 -10.46
C ARG A 114 -13.35 1.53 -11.29
N ASP A 115 -14.46 1.32 -10.61
CA ASP A 115 -15.79 1.21 -11.21
C ASP A 115 -16.68 2.35 -10.70
N GLY A 116 -16.89 3.36 -11.56
CA GLY A 116 -17.60 4.58 -11.20
C GLY A 116 -16.94 5.34 -10.05
N VAL A 117 -17.50 5.21 -8.83
CA VAL A 117 -16.98 5.81 -7.59
C VAL A 117 -16.32 4.78 -6.66
N ARG A 118 -16.38 3.48 -7.00
CA ARG A 118 -15.85 2.38 -6.21
C ARG A 118 -14.41 2.10 -6.61
N TYR A 119 -13.55 1.92 -5.61
CA TYR A 119 -12.17 1.50 -5.78
C TYR A 119 -12.00 0.12 -5.15
N ALA A 120 -11.30 -0.76 -5.86
CA ALA A 120 -10.96 -2.09 -5.40
C ALA A 120 -9.51 -2.42 -5.76
N SER A 121 -8.91 -3.32 -5.00
CA SER A 121 -7.60 -3.86 -5.34
C SER A 121 -7.79 -4.92 -6.42
N MET A 122 -6.85 -4.99 -7.37
CA MET A 122 -6.86 -5.97 -8.44
C MET A 122 -5.91 -7.13 -8.14
N LEU A 123 -6.28 -8.33 -8.56
CA LEU A 123 -5.51 -9.55 -8.41
C LEU A 123 -5.59 -10.33 -9.72
N ILE A 124 -4.46 -10.71 -10.30
CA ILE A 124 -4.42 -11.57 -11.49
C ILE A 124 -3.80 -12.90 -11.07
N ILE A 125 -4.52 -13.99 -11.29
CA ILE A 125 -4.09 -15.36 -10.98
C ILE A 125 -3.53 -16.00 -12.26
N PRO A 126 -2.23 -16.32 -12.30
CA PRO A 126 -1.59 -16.83 -13.51
C PRO A 126 -2.19 -18.15 -14.03
N GLY A 127 -2.10 -18.32 -15.35
CA GLY A 127 -2.59 -19.49 -16.08
C GLY A 127 -3.36 -19.09 -17.35
N GLU A 128 -3.95 -20.09 -18.01
CA GLU A 128 -4.65 -19.94 -19.29
C GLU A 128 -5.74 -18.85 -19.26
N GLY A 129 -6.49 -18.75 -18.15
CA GLY A 129 -7.58 -17.78 -18.01
C GLY A 129 -7.13 -16.32 -17.84
N ALA A 130 -5.85 -16.08 -17.54
CA ALA A 130 -5.28 -14.75 -17.34
C ALA A 130 -4.34 -14.31 -18.48
N GLU A 131 -4.01 -15.20 -19.42
CA GLU A 131 -3.00 -14.97 -20.47
C GLU A 131 -3.25 -13.66 -21.25
N LEU A 132 -4.50 -13.30 -21.52
CA LEU A 132 -4.86 -12.08 -22.25
C LEU A 132 -4.83 -10.80 -21.41
N PHE A 133 -4.83 -10.91 -20.09
CA PHE A 133 -4.85 -9.78 -19.16
C PHE A 133 -3.47 -9.47 -18.57
N GLU A 134 -2.56 -10.44 -18.63
CA GLU A 134 -1.20 -10.31 -18.12
C GLU A 134 -0.31 -9.45 -19.01
N LEU A 135 0.74 -8.90 -18.40
CA LEU A 135 1.81 -8.24 -19.13
C LEU A 135 2.70 -9.29 -19.77
N ASN A 136 2.57 -9.44 -21.08
CA ASN A 136 3.36 -10.38 -21.87
C ASN A 136 4.49 -9.67 -22.64
N GLU A 137 5.55 -10.41 -22.96
CA GLU A 137 6.67 -9.96 -23.79
C GLU A 137 6.27 -9.86 -25.28
N THR A 138 5.44 -8.86 -25.61
CA THR A 138 4.88 -8.63 -26.95
C THR A 138 4.87 -7.13 -27.27
N PRO A 139 4.87 -6.72 -28.55
CA PRO A 139 4.74 -5.30 -28.89
C PRO A 139 3.45 -4.69 -28.31
N HIS A 140 3.59 -3.63 -27.52
CA HIS A 140 2.46 -2.93 -26.90
C HIS A 140 2.01 -1.72 -27.71
N GLY A 141 0.70 -1.61 -27.92
CA GLY A 141 0.07 -0.41 -28.48
C GLY A 141 0.08 0.77 -27.50
N SER A 142 -0.13 1.97 -28.01
CA SER A 142 -0.29 3.17 -27.17
C SER A 142 -1.74 3.35 -26.74
N ILE A 143 -1.95 3.76 -25.49
CA ILE A 143 -3.25 4.24 -25.00
C ILE A 143 -3.12 5.72 -24.66
N SER A 144 -3.85 6.57 -25.37
CA SER A 144 -3.79 8.03 -25.25
C SER A 144 -5.08 8.60 -24.69
N LYS A 145 -4.98 9.48 -23.68
CA LYS A 145 -6.12 10.24 -23.16
C LYS A 145 -6.20 11.58 -23.88
N VAL A 146 -7.13 11.72 -24.81
CA VAL A 146 -7.26 12.91 -25.67
C VAL A 146 -8.48 13.74 -25.32
N TRP A 147 -8.35 15.06 -25.42
CA TRP A 147 -9.46 16.01 -25.28
C TRP A 147 -9.99 16.43 -26.65
N TYR A 148 -11.31 16.52 -26.79
CA TYR A 148 -11.97 17.02 -28.00
C TYR A 148 -13.18 17.87 -27.63
N GLN A 149 -13.51 18.84 -28.48
CA GLN A 149 -14.73 19.64 -28.33
C GLN A 149 -15.93 18.87 -28.90
N SER A 150 -17.04 18.85 -28.16
CA SER A 150 -18.30 18.21 -28.57
C SER A 150 -19.32 19.29 -28.98
N PRO A 151 -19.53 19.58 -30.28
CA PRO A 151 -20.40 20.69 -30.70
C PRO A 151 -21.84 20.56 -30.22
N SER A 152 -22.38 19.34 -30.16
CA SER A 152 -23.75 19.08 -29.70
C SER A 152 -23.96 19.30 -28.20
N LEU A 153 -22.89 19.29 -27.40
CA LEU A 153 -22.94 19.43 -25.94
C LEU A 153 -22.27 20.71 -25.45
N ASP A 154 -21.61 21.46 -26.35
CA ASP A 154 -20.85 22.67 -26.07
C ASP A 154 -19.84 22.55 -24.91
N ILE A 155 -19.17 21.39 -24.81
CA ILE A 155 -18.14 21.11 -23.79
C ILE A 155 -16.95 20.35 -24.38
N TYR A 156 -15.81 20.41 -23.68
CA TYR A 156 -14.69 19.48 -23.92
C TYR A 156 -14.95 18.13 -23.23
N ARG A 157 -14.71 17.06 -23.98
CA ARG A 157 -14.81 15.68 -23.50
C ARG A 157 -13.44 15.00 -23.61
N ARG A 158 -13.22 13.99 -22.77
CA ARG A 158 -12.02 13.17 -22.80
C ARG A 158 -12.37 11.75 -23.21
N MET A 159 -11.57 11.16 -24.10
CA MET A 159 -11.68 9.75 -24.47
C MET A 159 -10.31 9.09 -24.46
N TYR A 160 -10.31 7.76 -24.49
CA TYR A 160 -9.13 6.93 -24.66
C TYR A 160 -9.10 6.47 -26.11
N VAL A 161 -7.93 6.54 -26.74
CA VAL A 161 -7.64 6.05 -28.10
C VAL A 161 -6.48 5.08 -28.01
#